data_AF-A0A7S0Z097-F1
#
_entry.id   AF-A0A7S0Z097-F1
#
_cell.length_a   1.000
_cell.length_b   1.000
_cell.length_c   1.000
_cell.angle_alpha   90.00
_cell.angle_beta   90.00
_cell.angle_gamma   90.00
#
_symmetry.space_group_name_H-M   'P 1'
#
loop_
_entity.id
_entity.type
_entity.pdbx_description
1 polymer ?
#
loop_
_entity_poly.entity_id
_entity_poly.type
_entity_poly.pdbx_seq_one_letter_code
_entity_poly.pdbx_strand_id
1 'polypeptide(L)'
;GDMGGEHYRAQDLQVGGVIAVFGRQMVLEGCDAATRAFYEEEYGIVQGGGEGRPQTGRPQTAIVVPPHNGFGKEEDSRQNCLSLHPKAPKMNVIRLLENKGKMLRFVGKLEHAVGFDIERVFTITYFLDTDEILIFEPAVKNSGRTGGKFMERCRVRKPQSPDYYTESDLFLGARITIYSRRFVLVDADEFTVKYMEQHASEYPFSDARAVLGKFAAAGGASSRAAELLRQRDPTGSGRLAPDAFKECLVRGGVGFNDQEAHTLARSLAQGGAVEYARLLAGGAGGAGAEAPPPPADCAPTAEGVLAQLRAMLYKRGPGGVRGLARAMAHVSRGTGQIDRTDLDTVLGYCGVALPPDAVSALFSAHDGGEGVVDAQRLVQGLRVPLSRGQERSVLAVFETLEDPTFRTGAVEMPEVLKRYRPGRHPRVVAGEMSESEALRELEDGLEGLDGAVMAKDLVGFYCDVVQGYRLGDEQLQDMLRAMWGISGRR
;
A
#
# COMPACT_ATOMS: atom_id res chain seq x y z
N GLY A 1 -56.67 -37.14 35.64
CA GLY A 1 -56.82 -35.98 36.54
C GLY A 1 -56.76 -34.75 35.67
N ASP A 2 -57.83 -33.97 35.69
CA ASP A 2 -58.08 -32.67 35.05
C ASP A 2 -57.16 -32.19 33.92
N MET A 3 -57.65 -32.27 32.68
CA MET A 3 -57.32 -31.29 31.63
C MET A 3 -58.37 -30.17 31.63
N GLY A 4 -58.52 -29.49 32.76
CA GLY A 4 -59.22 -28.20 32.85
C GLY A 4 -58.25 -27.05 32.60
N GLY A 5 -57.44 -27.11 31.54
CA GLY A 5 -56.40 -26.11 31.27
C GLY A 5 -56.92 -25.01 30.37
N GLU A 6 -57.07 -23.80 30.90
CA GLU A 6 -57.33 -22.59 30.11
C GLU A 6 -56.25 -22.42 29.05
N HIS A 7 -56.66 -22.24 27.79
CA HIS A 7 -55.74 -21.93 26.70
C HIS A 7 -55.31 -20.47 26.79
N TYR A 8 -54.03 -20.20 26.51
CA TYR A 8 -53.53 -18.83 26.38
C TYR A 8 -54.35 -18.07 25.33
N ARG A 9 -54.79 -16.87 25.70
CA ARG A 9 -55.48 -15.94 24.81
C ARG A 9 -54.50 -14.89 24.34
N ALA A 10 -54.87 -14.14 23.31
CA ALA A 10 -54.06 -13.03 22.80
C ALA A 10 -53.65 -12.07 23.93
N GLN A 11 -54.53 -11.77 24.87
CA GLN A 11 -54.28 -10.88 26.01
C GLN A 11 -53.13 -11.32 26.94
N ASP A 12 -52.83 -12.62 26.96
CA ASP A 12 -51.76 -13.20 27.80
C ASP A 12 -50.37 -13.08 27.14
N LEU A 13 -50.30 -12.67 25.88
CA LEU A 13 -49.08 -12.56 25.07
C LEU A 13 -48.61 -11.11 24.97
N GLN A 14 -47.91 -10.65 25.99
CA GLN A 14 -47.33 -9.30 26.02
C GLN A 14 -45.81 -9.35 25.91
N VAL A 15 -45.23 -8.45 25.09
CA VAL A 15 -43.76 -8.27 25.02
C VAL A 15 -43.21 -7.93 26.41
N GLY A 16 -42.21 -8.69 26.85
CA GLY A 16 -41.63 -8.67 28.20
C GLY A 16 -42.21 -9.74 29.15
N GLY A 17 -43.33 -10.38 28.78
CA GLY A 17 -43.95 -11.44 29.54
C GLY A 17 -43.23 -12.79 29.42
N VAL A 18 -43.38 -13.65 30.42
CA VAL A 18 -42.85 -15.01 30.45
C VAL A 18 -44.00 -16.01 30.28
N ILE A 19 -44.00 -16.76 29.18
CA ILE A 19 -45.01 -17.78 28.90
C ILE A 19 -44.43 -19.17 29.13
N ALA A 20 -45.20 -20.04 29.79
CA ALA A 20 -44.82 -21.44 30.01
C ALA A 20 -45.40 -22.30 28.89
N VAL A 21 -44.56 -22.69 27.93
CA VAL A 21 -44.94 -23.53 26.79
C VAL A 21 -44.31 -24.91 26.97
N PHE A 22 -45.15 -25.94 27.19
CA PHE A 22 -44.72 -27.33 27.42
C PHE A 22 -43.60 -27.49 28.47
N GLY A 23 -43.72 -26.75 29.59
CA GLY A 23 -42.77 -26.79 30.70
C GLY A 23 -41.49 -25.96 30.52
N ARG A 24 -41.36 -25.22 29.40
CA ARG A 24 -40.28 -24.25 29.17
C ARG A 24 -40.80 -22.84 29.33
N GLN A 25 -40.10 -22.03 30.13
CA GLN A 25 -40.38 -20.60 30.27
C GLN A 25 -39.72 -19.85 29.12
N MET A 26 -40.53 -19.20 28.29
CA MET A 26 -40.09 -18.41 27.14
C MET A 26 -40.41 -16.95 27.40
N VAL A 27 -39.42 -16.08 27.24
CA VAL A 27 -39.61 -14.63 27.36
C VAL A 27 -39.95 -14.08 25.98
N LEU A 28 -41.03 -13.31 25.88
CA LEU A 28 -41.42 -12.65 24.63
C LEU A 28 -40.57 -11.38 24.48
N GLU A 29 -39.49 -11.46 23.72
CA GLU A 29 -38.52 -10.35 23.58
C GLU A 29 -38.97 -9.26 22.59
N GLY A 30 -39.93 -9.53 21.71
CA GLY A 30 -40.43 -8.56 20.73
C GLY A 30 -41.58 -9.09 19.87
N CYS A 31 -42.24 -8.19 19.13
CA CYS A 31 -43.31 -8.51 18.19
C CYS A 31 -43.17 -7.69 16.90
N ASP A 32 -43.67 -8.25 15.79
CA ASP A 32 -43.68 -7.61 14.47
C ASP A 32 -44.64 -6.40 14.44
N ALA A 33 -44.39 -5.46 13.52
CA ALA A 33 -45.18 -4.23 13.41
C ALA A 33 -46.67 -4.49 13.15
N ALA A 34 -47.00 -5.51 12.36
CA ALA A 34 -48.38 -5.90 12.09
C ALA A 34 -49.09 -6.43 13.35
N THR A 35 -48.38 -7.24 14.16
CA THR A 35 -48.91 -7.74 15.44
C THR A 35 -49.07 -6.61 16.44
N ARG A 36 -48.17 -5.63 16.47
CA ARG A 36 -48.29 -4.46 17.34
C ARG A 36 -49.56 -3.64 17.04
N ALA A 37 -49.81 -3.35 15.77
CA ALA A 37 -51.00 -2.61 15.33
C ALA A 37 -52.31 -3.34 15.68
N PHE A 38 -52.35 -4.67 15.49
CA PHE A 38 -53.51 -5.51 15.85
C PHE A 38 -53.87 -5.43 17.34
N TYR A 39 -52.87 -5.46 18.23
CA TYR A 39 -53.11 -5.37 19.68
C TYR A 39 -53.53 -3.96 20.13
N GLU A 40 -53.07 -2.92 19.44
CA GLU A 40 -53.46 -1.53 19.70
C GLU A 40 -54.89 -1.26 19.25
N GLU A 41 -55.29 -1.76 18.07
CA GLU A 41 -56.62 -1.53 17.49
C GLU A 41 -57.72 -2.35 18.17
N GLU A 42 -57.49 -3.64 18.43
CA GLU A 42 -58.54 -4.55 18.88
C GLU A 42 -58.61 -4.73 20.39
N TYR A 43 -57.49 -4.52 21.10
CA TYR A 43 -57.40 -4.69 22.55
C TYR A 43 -56.97 -3.43 23.30
N GLY A 44 -56.54 -2.36 22.61
CA GLY A 44 -56.02 -1.13 23.23
C GLY A 44 -54.72 -1.34 24.01
N ILE A 45 -53.99 -2.43 23.76
CA ILE A 45 -52.76 -2.79 24.48
C ILE A 45 -51.56 -2.39 23.64
N VAL A 46 -50.83 -1.37 24.08
CA VAL A 46 -49.58 -0.96 23.43
C VAL A 46 -48.48 -1.96 23.79
N GLN A 47 -48.10 -2.81 22.84
CA GLN A 47 -46.99 -3.75 23.04
C GLN A 47 -45.66 -2.98 23.11
N GLY A 48 -44.86 -3.26 24.15
CA GLY A 48 -43.56 -2.62 24.37
C GLY A 48 -42.58 -2.85 23.20
N GLY A 49 -41.69 -1.87 22.96
CA GLY A 49 -40.59 -2.04 22.02
C GLY A 49 -39.64 -3.11 22.54
N GLY A 50 -39.46 -4.18 21.78
CA GLY A 50 -38.55 -5.25 22.16
C GLY A 50 -37.11 -4.75 22.27
N GLU A 51 -36.63 -4.53 23.49
CA GLU A 51 -35.20 -4.35 23.75
C GLU A 51 -34.55 -5.74 23.65
N GLY A 52 -34.17 -6.12 22.43
CA GLY A 52 -33.39 -7.33 22.20
C GLY A 52 -32.17 -7.29 23.12
N ARG A 53 -32.04 -8.28 24.01
CA ARG A 53 -30.94 -8.32 24.96
C ARG A 53 -29.64 -8.27 24.16
N PRO A 54 -28.73 -7.30 24.40
CA PRO A 54 -27.47 -7.26 23.67
C PRO A 54 -26.77 -8.60 23.93
N GLN A 55 -26.62 -9.40 22.88
CA GLN A 55 -25.81 -10.60 22.94
C GLN A 55 -24.38 -10.12 23.14
N THR A 56 -23.95 -9.98 24.40
CA THR A 56 -22.55 -9.78 24.72
C THR A 56 -21.83 -11.04 24.27
N GLY A 57 -21.22 -10.99 23.08
CA GLY A 57 -20.43 -12.09 22.55
C GLY A 57 -19.46 -12.54 23.63
N ARG A 58 -19.45 -13.84 23.95
CA ARG A 58 -18.48 -14.37 24.93
C ARG A 58 -17.08 -13.96 24.47
N PRO A 59 -16.23 -13.39 25.35
CA PRO A 59 -14.85 -13.11 24.98
C PRO A 59 -14.22 -14.44 24.59
N GLN A 60 -13.79 -14.55 23.32
CA GLN A 60 -13.07 -15.72 22.86
C GLN A 60 -11.77 -15.79 23.67
N THR A 61 -11.57 -16.84 24.45
CA THR A 61 -10.31 -17.09 25.14
C THR A 61 -9.21 -17.19 24.09
N ALA A 62 -8.33 -16.19 24.05
CA ALA A 62 -7.18 -16.20 23.17
C ALA A 62 -6.31 -17.43 23.49
N ILE A 63 -6.01 -18.22 22.46
CA ILE A 63 -5.10 -19.36 22.58
C ILE A 63 -3.72 -18.80 22.93
N VAL A 64 -3.23 -19.07 24.14
CA VAL A 64 -1.86 -18.71 24.54
C VAL A 64 -0.92 -19.68 23.85
N VAL A 65 -0.13 -19.17 22.89
CA VAL A 65 0.87 -19.98 22.19
C VAL A 65 2.01 -20.30 23.18
N PRO A 66 2.35 -21.58 23.40
CA PRO A 66 3.45 -21.96 24.28
C PRO A 66 4.80 -21.49 23.72
N PRO A 67 5.83 -21.32 24.58
CA PRO A 67 7.16 -20.94 24.13
C PRO A 67 7.74 -22.00 23.17
N HIS A 68 8.57 -21.54 22.23
CA HIS A 68 9.18 -22.39 21.23
C HIS A 68 10.02 -23.52 21.85
N ASN A 69 9.87 -24.74 21.33
CA ASN A 69 10.53 -25.95 21.85
C ASN A 69 11.99 -26.13 21.38
N GLY A 70 12.52 -25.21 20.58
CA GLY A 70 13.91 -25.23 20.10
C GLY A 70 14.15 -26.05 18.83
N PHE A 71 13.13 -26.70 18.27
CA PHE A 71 13.23 -27.46 17.02
C PHE A 71 12.51 -26.75 15.87
N GLY A 72 13.13 -26.74 14.69
CA GLY A 72 12.54 -26.11 13.51
C GLY A 72 12.55 -24.58 13.56
N LYS A 73 11.79 -23.96 12.65
CA LYS A 73 11.59 -22.51 12.61
C LYS A 73 10.43 -22.13 13.52
N GLU A 74 10.55 -21.00 14.20
CA GLU A 74 9.53 -20.54 15.14
C GLU A 74 8.19 -20.25 14.46
N GLU A 75 8.20 -19.76 13.21
CA GLU A 75 6.96 -19.53 12.47
C GLU A 75 6.23 -20.84 12.13
N ASP A 76 6.97 -21.92 11.91
CA ASP A 76 6.46 -23.25 11.58
C ASP A 76 5.92 -23.96 12.84
N SER A 77 6.69 -23.93 13.92
CA SER A 77 6.28 -24.45 15.23
C SER A 77 5.05 -23.73 15.79
N ARG A 78 4.90 -22.42 15.52
CA ARG A 78 3.69 -21.67 15.89
C ARG A 78 2.46 -22.20 15.17
N GLN A 79 2.58 -22.58 13.90
CA GLN A 79 1.44 -23.08 13.15
C GLN A 79 0.93 -24.42 13.68
N ASN A 80 1.82 -25.27 14.18
CA ASN A 80 1.46 -26.52 14.85
C ASN A 80 0.60 -26.29 16.11
N CYS A 81 0.76 -25.16 16.78
CA CYS A 81 -0.05 -24.80 17.95
C CYS A 81 -1.41 -24.17 17.58
N LEU A 82 -1.52 -23.60 16.37
CA LEU A 82 -2.73 -22.91 15.90
C LEU A 82 -3.72 -23.84 15.18
N SER A 83 -3.22 -24.89 14.52
CA SER A 83 -4.02 -25.80 13.70
C SER A 83 -3.54 -27.24 13.88
N LEU A 84 -4.48 -28.18 14.02
CA LEU A 84 -4.20 -29.61 14.13
C LEU A 84 -3.41 -30.15 12.92
N HIS A 85 -3.71 -29.64 11.74
CA HIS A 85 -2.94 -29.92 10.53
C HIS A 85 -1.96 -28.76 10.29
N PRO A 86 -0.65 -29.01 10.29
CA PRO A 86 0.37 -28.00 10.00
C PRO A 86 0.09 -27.40 8.62
N LYS A 87 0.03 -26.07 8.54
CA LYS A 87 -0.01 -25.37 7.26
C LYS A 87 1.35 -24.72 7.05
N ALA A 88 1.90 -24.77 5.85
CA ALA A 88 3.14 -24.04 5.59
C ALA A 88 2.93 -22.55 5.90
N PRO A 89 3.87 -21.90 6.61
CA PRO A 89 3.76 -20.47 6.89
C PRO A 89 3.72 -19.70 5.56
N LYS A 90 2.75 -18.80 5.43
CA LYS A 90 2.62 -17.97 4.23
C LYS A 90 3.76 -16.97 4.18
N MET A 91 4.51 -16.94 3.07
CA MET A 91 5.50 -15.90 2.82
C MET A 91 4.79 -14.60 2.46
N ASN A 92 5.36 -13.46 2.85
CA ASN A 92 4.86 -12.14 2.45
C ASN A 92 5.18 -11.89 0.97
N VAL A 93 4.33 -12.42 0.09
CA VAL A 93 4.54 -12.41 -1.38
C VAL A 93 4.67 -10.99 -1.93
N ILE A 94 3.95 -10.02 -1.36
CA ILE A 94 4.03 -8.61 -1.75
C ILE A 94 5.45 -8.08 -1.52
N ARG A 95 5.98 -8.24 -0.30
CA ARG A 95 7.35 -7.85 0.05
C ARG A 95 8.37 -8.55 -0.84
N LEU A 96 8.18 -9.85 -1.11
CA LEU A 96 9.06 -10.64 -1.96
C LEU A 96 9.09 -10.10 -3.41
N LEU A 97 7.95 -9.71 -3.96
CA LEU A 97 7.84 -9.20 -5.34
C LEU A 97 8.37 -7.77 -5.47
N GLU A 98 8.01 -6.88 -4.56
CA GLU A 98 8.37 -5.46 -4.61
C GLU A 98 9.86 -5.22 -4.32
N ASN A 99 10.46 -6.05 -3.46
CA ASN A 99 11.85 -5.92 -3.04
C ASN A 99 12.77 -6.96 -3.67
N LYS A 100 12.30 -7.71 -4.67
CA LYS A 100 13.08 -8.73 -5.35
C LYS A 100 14.38 -8.14 -5.92
N GLY A 101 15.52 -8.65 -5.45
CA GLY A 101 16.84 -8.22 -5.90
C GLY A 101 17.34 -6.90 -5.28
N LYS A 102 16.58 -6.27 -4.38
CA LYS A 102 17.05 -5.13 -3.60
C LYS A 102 17.74 -5.62 -2.34
N MET A 103 18.97 -5.17 -2.13
CA MET A 103 19.77 -5.53 -0.97
C MET A 103 20.52 -4.30 -0.45
N LEU A 104 20.53 -4.15 0.87
CA LEU A 104 21.27 -3.10 1.55
C LEU A 104 22.62 -3.66 1.97
N ARG A 105 23.70 -2.98 1.61
CA ARG A 105 25.06 -3.44 1.85
C ARG A 105 25.82 -2.40 2.68
N PHE A 106 26.32 -2.86 3.81
CA PHE A 106 27.07 -2.07 4.76
C PHE A 106 28.48 -2.63 4.94
N VAL A 107 29.41 -1.74 5.28
CA VAL A 107 30.76 -2.06 5.68
C VAL A 107 30.79 -2.09 7.21
N GLY A 108 31.04 -3.26 7.78
CA GLY A 108 31.11 -3.48 9.22
C GLY A 108 32.55 -3.73 9.69
N LYS A 109 32.85 -3.26 10.89
CA LYS A 109 34.06 -3.63 11.64
C LYS A 109 33.68 -4.24 12.99
N LEU A 110 34.54 -5.10 13.53
CA LEU A 110 34.33 -5.65 14.88
C LEU A 110 34.62 -4.58 15.94
N GLU A 111 33.69 -4.37 16.87
CA GLU A 111 33.84 -3.36 17.94
C GLU A 111 34.94 -3.77 18.94
N HIS A 112 34.92 -5.03 19.36
CA HIS A 112 35.87 -5.60 20.32
C HIS A 112 36.81 -6.57 19.61
N ALA A 113 37.55 -6.05 18.64
CA ALA A 113 38.58 -6.81 17.95
C ALA A 113 39.88 -6.80 18.76
N VAL A 114 40.54 -7.95 18.87
CA VAL A 114 41.81 -8.09 19.56
C VAL A 114 42.88 -8.53 18.56
N GLY A 115 44.05 -7.88 18.61
CA GLY A 115 45.20 -8.21 17.77
C GLY A 115 44.88 -8.10 16.27
N PHE A 116 45.07 -9.20 15.54
CA PHE A 116 44.90 -9.25 14.08
C PHE A 116 43.45 -9.12 13.58
N ASP A 117 42.45 -9.17 14.47
CA ASP A 117 41.05 -9.00 14.06
C ASP A 117 40.64 -7.52 13.87
N ILE A 118 41.47 -6.56 14.29
CA ILE A 118 41.17 -5.11 14.27
C ILE A 118 41.06 -4.58 12.84
N GLU A 119 41.91 -5.08 11.95
CA GLU A 119 41.96 -4.64 10.55
C GLU A 119 40.91 -5.32 9.67
N ARG A 120 40.13 -6.26 10.23
CA ARG A 120 39.14 -7.01 9.46
C ARG A 120 37.94 -6.14 9.12
N VAL A 121 37.63 -6.12 7.85
CA VAL A 121 36.48 -5.43 7.30
C VAL A 121 35.50 -6.47 6.78
N PHE A 122 34.23 -6.29 7.11
CA PHE A 122 33.15 -7.17 6.70
C PHE A 122 32.16 -6.42 5.84
N THR A 123 31.61 -7.10 4.84
CA THR A 123 30.48 -6.65 4.06
C THR A 123 29.24 -7.34 4.60
N ILE A 124 28.34 -6.56 5.18
CA ILE A 124 27.09 -7.03 5.76
C ILE A 124 25.98 -6.68 4.77
N THR A 125 25.35 -7.70 4.20
CA THR A 125 24.27 -7.56 3.22
C THR A 125 22.95 -7.96 3.87
N TYR A 126 21.99 -7.05 3.89
CA TYR A 126 20.61 -7.26 4.29
C TYR A 126 19.71 -7.41 3.06
N PHE A 127 18.93 -8.48 3.00
CA PHE A 127 18.01 -8.73 1.91
C PHE A 127 16.60 -8.28 2.27
N LEU A 128 16.09 -7.24 1.59
CA LEU A 128 14.79 -6.61 1.86
C LEU A 128 13.58 -7.51 1.53
N ASP A 129 13.82 -8.60 0.81
CA ASP A 129 12.82 -9.56 0.35
C ASP A 129 12.47 -10.61 1.44
N THR A 130 13.41 -10.91 2.33
CA THR A 130 13.36 -12.07 3.25
C THR A 130 13.79 -11.74 4.68
N ASP A 131 14.31 -10.54 4.93
CA ASP A 131 14.83 -10.07 6.22
C ASP A 131 16.03 -10.90 6.71
N GLU A 132 16.81 -11.40 5.75
CA GLU A 132 17.99 -12.21 6.02
C GLU A 132 19.27 -11.37 5.91
N ILE A 133 20.25 -11.71 6.74
CA ILE A 133 21.56 -11.07 6.77
C ILE A 133 22.60 -12.07 6.28
N LEU A 134 23.51 -11.60 5.43
CA LEU A 134 24.70 -12.32 4.97
C LEU A 134 25.93 -11.49 5.37
N ILE A 135 26.95 -12.15 5.92
CA ILE A 135 28.21 -11.49 6.27
C ILE A 135 29.31 -12.11 5.42
N PHE A 136 30.02 -11.27 4.67
CA PHE A 136 31.12 -11.67 3.81
C PHE A 136 32.38 -10.90 4.20
N GLU A 137 33.51 -11.58 4.29
CA GLU A 137 34.82 -10.97 4.52
C GLU A 137 35.58 -10.92 3.19
N PRO A 138 35.85 -9.73 2.63
CA PRO A 138 36.66 -9.60 1.43
C PRO A 138 38.07 -10.18 1.64
N ALA A 139 38.57 -10.93 0.65
CA ALA A 139 39.92 -11.50 0.70
C ALA A 139 40.97 -10.40 0.46
N VAL A 140 41.81 -10.15 1.47
CA VAL A 140 42.90 -9.17 1.40
C VAL A 140 44.23 -9.89 1.12
N LYS A 141 44.93 -9.48 0.06
CA LYS A 141 46.26 -10.03 -0.29
C LYS A 141 47.24 -9.80 0.86
N ASN A 142 48.11 -10.77 1.11
CA ASN A 142 49.14 -10.72 2.16
C ASN A 142 48.60 -10.64 3.61
N SER A 143 47.30 -10.81 3.83
CA SER A 143 46.71 -10.86 5.18
C SER A 143 46.95 -12.19 5.91
N GLY A 144 47.36 -13.23 5.18
CA GLY A 144 47.48 -14.59 5.71
C GLY A 144 46.14 -15.26 6.02
N ARG A 145 45.01 -14.67 5.60
CA ARG A 145 43.65 -15.15 5.91
C ARG A 145 42.88 -15.49 4.64
N THR A 146 42.16 -16.60 4.68
CA THR A 146 41.17 -16.94 3.64
C THR A 146 39.92 -16.09 3.87
N GLY A 147 39.70 -15.09 3.03
CA GLY A 147 38.42 -14.37 2.98
C GLY A 147 37.29 -15.29 2.50
N GLY A 148 36.06 -14.82 2.59
CA GLY A 148 34.89 -15.57 2.15
C GLY A 148 33.62 -15.29 2.95
N LYS A 149 32.66 -16.21 2.83
CA LYS A 149 31.38 -16.15 3.56
C LYS A 149 31.67 -16.37 5.05
N PHE A 150 31.55 -15.30 5.83
CA PHE A 150 31.73 -15.34 7.29
C PHE A 150 30.47 -15.87 7.99
N MET A 151 29.30 -15.55 7.45
CA MET A 151 28.00 -16.07 7.88
C MET A 151 27.13 -16.31 6.66
N GLU A 152 26.42 -17.44 6.64
CA GLU A 152 25.42 -17.71 5.60
C GLU A 152 24.18 -16.84 5.76
N ARG A 153 23.47 -16.63 4.65
CA ARG A 153 22.20 -15.90 4.59
C ARG A 153 21.21 -16.54 5.56
N CYS A 154 20.90 -15.85 6.64
CA CYS A 154 19.95 -16.29 7.64
C CYS A 154 19.36 -15.09 8.39
N ARG A 155 18.17 -15.29 8.99
CA ARG A 155 17.59 -14.30 9.90
C ARG A 155 18.35 -14.31 11.22
N VAL A 156 18.69 -13.13 11.72
CA VAL A 156 19.45 -12.98 12.96
C VAL A 156 18.56 -12.37 14.04
N ARG A 157 18.54 -12.99 15.23
CA ARG A 157 17.83 -12.46 16.40
C ARG A 157 18.62 -11.36 17.09
N LYS A 158 17.90 -10.40 17.65
CA LYS A 158 18.47 -9.37 18.52
C LYS A 158 19.01 -10.03 19.80
N PRO A 159 20.07 -9.48 20.40
CA PRO A 159 20.56 -9.98 21.69
C PRO A 159 19.45 -9.81 22.73
N GLN A 160 19.16 -10.86 23.49
CA GLN A 160 18.20 -10.84 24.61
C GLN A 160 16.73 -10.58 24.25
N SER A 161 16.38 -10.42 22.97
CA SER A 161 15.00 -10.34 22.49
C SER A 161 14.68 -11.51 21.55
N PRO A 162 13.44 -12.03 21.55
CA PRO A 162 12.98 -12.98 20.53
C PRO A 162 12.89 -12.35 19.13
N ASP A 163 12.94 -11.02 19.02
CA ASP A 163 12.77 -10.30 17.77
C ASP A 163 13.97 -10.46 16.83
N TYR A 164 13.70 -10.44 15.53
CA TYR A 164 14.72 -10.41 14.48
C TYR A 164 15.19 -8.98 14.20
N TYR A 165 16.42 -8.84 13.71
CA TYR A 165 16.90 -7.57 13.18
C TYR A 165 16.09 -7.16 11.95
N THR A 166 15.68 -5.89 11.92
CA THR A 166 14.93 -5.28 10.82
C THR A 166 15.73 -4.17 10.16
N GLU A 167 15.26 -3.70 9.00
CA GLU A 167 15.85 -2.58 8.27
C GLU A 167 16.04 -1.31 9.12
N SER A 168 15.14 -1.05 10.06
CA SER A 168 15.19 0.09 10.97
C SER A 168 16.36 0.05 11.97
N ASP A 169 16.89 -1.14 12.28
CA ASP A 169 18.05 -1.30 13.16
C ASP A 169 19.38 -1.07 12.42
N LEU A 170 19.35 -1.02 11.08
CA LEU A 170 20.53 -0.96 10.23
C LEU A 170 20.74 0.46 9.70
N PHE A 171 21.62 1.20 10.36
CA PHE A 171 22.04 2.54 9.95
C PHE A 171 23.53 2.74 10.28
N LEU A 172 24.17 3.73 9.65
CA LEU A 172 25.57 4.02 9.92
C LEU A 172 25.79 4.44 11.38
N GLY A 173 26.82 3.87 12.00
CA GLY A 173 27.13 3.98 13.43
C GLY A 173 26.39 2.98 14.30
N ALA A 174 25.41 2.24 13.77
CA ALA A 174 24.67 1.23 14.53
C ALA A 174 25.58 0.07 14.97
N ARG A 175 25.32 -0.44 16.17
CA ARG A 175 26.04 -1.57 16.77
C ARG A 175 25.13 -2.79 16.78
N ILE A 176 25.42 -3.76 15.92
CA ILE A 176 24.64 -5.00 15.79
C ILE A 176 25.39 -6.17 16.40
N THR A 177 24.69 -7.01 17.18
CA THR A 177 25.27 -8.18 17.84
C THR A 177 24.79 -9.43 17.12
N ILE A 178 25.70 -10.13 16.44
CA ILE A 178 25.40 -11.31 15.64
C ILE A 178 26.26 -12.46 16.18
N TYR A 179 25.62 -13.53 16.67
CA TYR A 179 26.28 -14.71 17.25
C TYR A 179 27.41 -14.35 18.23
N SER A 180 27.11 -13.50 19.21
CA SER A 180 28.04 -13.05 20.26
C SER A 180 29.20 -12.17 19.78
N ARG A 181 29.17 -11.70 18.52
CA ARG A 181 30.13 -10.74 17.97
C ARG A 181 29.43 -9.42 17.71
N ARG A 182 30.05 -8.32 18.14
CA ARG A 182 29.53 -6.97 17.93
C ARG A 182 30.18 -6.32 16.72
N PHE A 183 29.36 -5.94 15.74
CA PHE A 183 29.75 -5.23 14.55
C PHE A 183 29.27 -3.79 14.62
N VAL A 184 30.14 -2.86 14.25
CA VAL A 184 29.79 -1.45 14.03
C VAL A 184 29.69 -1.23 12.53
N LEU A 185 28.56 -0.70 12.08
CA LEU A 185 28.36 -0.32 10.68
C LEU A 185 29.06 1.02 10.44
N VAL A 186 30.17 1.01 9.70
CA VAL A 186 31.03 2.18 9.50
C VAL A 186 30.68 2.93 8.22
N ASP A 187 30.39 2.18 7.15
CA ASP A 187 30.07 2.76 5.84
C ASP A 187 28.98 1.96 5.13
N ALA A 188 28.39 2.54 4.08
CA ALA A 188 27.30 1.96 3.33
C ALA A 188 27.53 2.10 1.83
N ASP A 189 27.04 1.14 1.07
CA ASP A 189 27.12 1.18 -0.38
C ASP A 189 26.27 2.31 -0.96
N GLU A 190 26.66 2.86 -2.12
CA GLU A 190 25.98 4.03 -2.68
C GLU A 190 24.51 3.75 -2.99
N PHE A 191 24.19 2.52 -3.44
CA PHE A 191 22.82 2.05 -3.62
C PHE A 191 22.03 2.10 -2.31
N THR A 192 22.63 1.64 -1.21
CA THR A 192 22.00 1.56 0.11
C THR A 192 21.63 2.95 0.61
N VAL A 193 22.57 3.90 0.51
CA VAL A 193 22.34 5.27 0.95
C VAL A 193 21.26 5.94 0.11
N LYS A 194 21.30 5.81 -1.23
CA LYS A 194 20.25 6.34 -2.12
C LYS A 194 18.88 5.74 -1.83
N TYR A 195 18.83 4.43 -1.56
CA TYR A 195 17.60 3.73 -1.25
C TYR A 195 16.99 4.26 0.07
N MET A 196 17.80 4.42 1.10
CA MET A 196 17.36 4.96 2.39
C MET A 196 16.92 6.44 2.29
N GLU A 197 17.60 7.24 1.46
CA GLU A 197 17.21 8.64 1.17
C GLU A 197 15.87 8.73 0.43
N GLN A 198 15.59 7.80 -0.51
CA GLN A 198 14.33 7.75 -1.25
C GLN A 198 13.14 7.30 -0.38
N HIS A 199 13.39 6.41 0.59
CA HIS A 199 12.38 5.88 1.50
C HIS A 199 12.46 6.58 2.87
N ALA A 200 12.61 7.91 2.88
CA ALA A 200 12.81 8.72 4.09
C ALA A 200 11.73 8.52 5.17
N SER A 201 10.50 8.14 4.80
CA SER A 201 9.43 7.81 5.75
C SER A 201 9.72 6.54 6.57
N GLU A 202 10.42 5.58 6.00
CA GLU A 202 10.81 4.32 6.64
C GLU A 202 12.17 4.44 7.36
N TYR A 203 13.03 5.39 6.91
CA TYR A 203 14.36 5.63 7.45
C TYR A 203 14.49 7.06 8.01
N PRO A 204 14.04 7.32 9.27
CA PRO A 204 14.07 8.65 9.87
C PRO A 204 15.46 9.28 9.92
N PHE A 205 16.51 8.46 10.12
CA PHE A 205 17.89 8.94 10.20
C PHE A 205 18.49 9.37 8.85
N SER A 206 17.84 9.02 7.74
CA SER A 206 18.29 9.34 6.38
C SER A 206 17.51 10.50 5.75
N ASP A 207 16.59 11.12 6.48
CA ASP A 207 15.87 12.30 6.00
C ASP A 207 16.68 13.58 6.23
N ALA A 208 17.20 14.17 5.15
CA ALA A 208 17.96 15.42 5.22
C ALA A 208 17.17 16.56 5.88
N ARG A 209 15.84 16.62 5.69
CA ARG A 209 15.00 17.69 6.25
C ARG A 209 14.85 17.56 7.76
N ALA A 210 14.54 16.36 8.25
CA ALA A 210 14.47 16.09 9.68
C ALA A 210 15.81 16.37 10.38
N VAL A 211 16.93 15.99 9.76
CA VAL A 211 18.26 16.22 10.32
C VAL A 211 18.64 17.70 10.32
N LEU A 212 18.29 18.46 9.28
CA LEU A 212 18.44 19.92 9.27
C LEU A 212 17.57 20.60 10.35
N GLY A 213 16.34 20.11 10.55
CA GLY A 213 15.46 20.56 11.63
C GLY A 213 16.06 20.32 13.01
N LYS A 214 16.66 19.15 13.23
CA LYS A 214 17.40 18.80 14.45
C LYS A 214 18.63 19.70 14.66
N PHE A 215 19.36 20.02 13.59
CA PHE A 215 20.49 20.97 13.63
C PHE A 215 20.04 22.39 13.98
N ALA A 216 18.94 22.86 13.39
CA ALA A 216 18.36 24.17 13.70
C ALA A 216 17.88 24.23 15.15
N ALA A 217 17.17 23.19 15.63
CA ALA A 217 16.69 23.09 17.01
C ALA A 217 17.84 23.08 18.04
N ALA A 218 18.99 22.50 17.68
CA ALA A 218 20.18 22.46 18.52
C ALA A 218 21.00 23.78 18.55
N GLY A 219 20.46 24.87 18.01
CA GLY A 219 21.08 26.18 18.03
C GLY A 219 21.81 26.57 16.74
N GLY A 220 21.67 25.78 15.67
CA GLY A 220 22.12 26.12 14.32
C GLY A 220 23.56 26.65 14.27
N ALA A 221 23.71 27.93 13.90
CA ALA A 221 24.99 28.62 13.77
C ALA A 221 25.72 28.96 15.09
N SER A 222 25.05 28.79 16.23
CA SER A 222 25.61 28.94 17.58
C SER A 222 25.86 27.60 18.27
N SER A 223 25.58 26.49 17.59
CA SER A 223 25.89 25.16 18.12
C SER A 223 27.41 24.95 18.20
N ARG A 224 27.85 24.15 19.18
CA ARG A 224 29.25 23.73 19.29
C ARG A 224 29.76 23.05 18.01
N ALA A 225 28.88 22.41 17.26
CA ALA A 225 29.18 21.86 15.94
C ALA A 225 29.58 22.95 14.94
N ALA A 226 28.85 24.07 14.88
CA ALA A 226 29.16 25.21 14.03
C ALA A 226 30.50 25.87 14.40
N GLU A 227 30.82 25.97 15.68
CA GLU A 227 32.12 26.47 16.14
C GLU A 227 33.27 25.55 15.72
N LEU A 228 33.10 24.23 15.86
CA LEU A 228 34.11 23.25 15.43
C LEU A 228 34.32 23.28 13.91
N LEU A 229 33.25 23.47 13.13
CA LEU A 229 33.33 23.66 11.68
C LEU A 229 34.13 24.93 11.33
N ARG A 230 33.89 26.05 12.01
CA ARG A 230 34.68 27.29 11.83
C ARG A 230 36.14 27.14 12.26
N GLN A 231 36.40 26.42 13.35
CA GLN A 231 37.77 26.17 13.83
C GLN A 231 38.58 25.30 12.86
N ARG A 232 37.92 24.35 12.19
CA ARG A 232 38.56 23.46 11.20
C ARG A 232 38.73 24.09 9.82
N ASP A 233 38.04 25.20 9.52
CA ASP A 233 38.27 26.02 8.31
C ASP A 233 38.89 27.39 8.66
N PRO A 234 40.20 27.45 8.96
CA PRO A 234 40.89 28.71 9.23
C PRO A 234 40.94 29.64 8.00
N THR A 235 40.71 29.11 6.80
CA THR A 235 40.64 29.87 5.55
C THR A 235 39.31 30.58 5.33
N GLY A 236 38.27 30.24 6.10
CA GLY A 236 36.92 30.81 5.94
C GLY A 236 36.30 30.55 4.56
N SER A 237 36.72 29.48 3.89
CA SER A 237 36.29 29.11 2.54
C SER A 237 34.84 28.62 2.49
N GLY A 238 34.28 28.22 3.63
CA GLY A 238 32.93 27.67 3.72
C GLY A 238 32.82 26.24 3.20
N ARG A 239 33.94 25.57 2.93
CA ARG A 239 34.04 24.22 2.36
C ARG A 239 34.91 23.31 3.20
N LEU A 240 34.46 22.09 3.46
CA LEU A 240 35.21 21.08 4.21
C LEU A 240 35.17 19.71 3.52
N ALA A 241 36.20 18.90 3.78
CA ALA A 241 36.18 17.50 3.36
C ALA A 241 35.05 16.73 4.10
N PRO A 242 34.37 15.77 3.44
CA PRO A 242 33.24 15.05 4.02
C PRO A 242 33.55 14.37 5.35
N ASP A 243 34.73 13.77 5.49
CA ASP A 243 35.14 13.06 6.71
C ASP A 243 35.41 14.03 7.87
N ALA A 244 36.08 15.15 7.59
CA ALA A 244 36.31 16.20 8.58
C ALA A 244 34.98 16.84 9.05
N PHE A 245 34.02 17.00 8.14
CA PHE A 245 32.68 17.49 8.44
C PHE A 245 31.90 16.52 9.34
N LYS A 246 31.91 15.22 9.03
CA LYS A 246 31.29 14.17 9.86
C LYS A 246 31.87 14.16 11.28
N GLU A 247 33.20 14.18 11.42
CA GLU A 247 33.86 14.22 12.73
C GLU A 247 33.43 15.44 13.56
N CYS A 248 33.31 16.61 12.93
CA CYS A 248 32.89 17.84 13.62
C CYS A 248 31.44 17.77 14.10
N LEU A 249 30.53 17.21 13.29
CA LEU A 249 29.13 17.04 13.69
C LEU A 249 28.98 16.06 14.85
N VAL A 250 29.66 14.91 14.80
CA VAL A 250 29.62 13.89 15.86
C VAL A 250 30.22 14.43 17.16
N ARG A 251 31.35 15.15 17.10
CA ARG A 251 31.99 15.77 18.28
C ARG A 251 31.26 17.03 18.78
N GLY A 252 30.39 17.61 17.96
CA GLY A 252 29.59 18.78 18.28
C GLY A 252 28.55 18.57 19.39
N GLY A 253 28.32 17.32 19.82
CA GLY A 253 27.53 17.01 21.02
C GLY A 253 26.02 17.15 20.87
N VAL A 254 25.52 17.30 19.64
CA VAL A 254 24.09 17.45 19.31
C VAL A 254 23.36 16.09 19.27
N GLY A 255 24.05 14.99 19.55
CA GLY A 255 23.48 13.64 19.44
C GLY A 255 23.13 13.26 18.00
N PHE A 256 23.92 13.73 17.04
CA PHE A 256 23.83 13.25 15.66
C PHE A 256 24.37 11.83 15.57
N ASN A 257 23.61 10.96 14.92
CA ASN A 257 24.09 9.64 14.52
C ASN A 257 25.01 9.75 13.29
N ASP A 258 25.90 8.79 13.08
CA ASP A 258 26.81 8.78 11.93
C ASP A 258 26.03 8.80 10.60
N GLN A 259 24.87 8.13 10.55
CA GLN A 259 23.94 8.19 9.42
C GLN A 259 23.45 9.61 9.14
N GLU A 260 22.98 10.33 10.16
CA GLU A 260 22.44 11.69 10.03
C GLU A 260 23.54 12.65 9.53
N ALA A 261 24.76 12.52 10.07
CA ALA A 261 25.91 13.30 9.63
C ALA A 261 26.31 12.96 8.18
N HIS A 262 26.23 11.69 7.78
CA HIS A 262 26.52 11.27 6.41
C HIS A 262 25.49 11.79 5.40
N THR A 263 24.20 11.72 5.74
CA THR A 263 23.11 12.26 4.92
C THR A 263 23.25 13.78 4.74
N LEU A 264 23.54 14.53 5.81
CA LEU A 264 23.81 15.96 5.70
C LEU A 264 25.02 16.24 4.80
N ALA A 265 26.13 15.53 5.02
CA ALA A 265 27.33 15.68 4.23
C ALA A 265 27.05 15.46 2.73
N ARG A 266 26.24 14.45 2.39
CA ARG A 266 25.83 14.18 1.01
C ARG A 266 24.91 15.26 0.44
N SER A 267 23.92 15.72 1.20
CA SER A 267 22.99 16.77 0.74
C SER A 267 23.69 18.11 0.45
N LEU A 268 24.78 18.39 1.17
CA LEU A 268 25.55 19.64 1.09
C LEU A 268 26.83 19.50 0.25
N ALA A 269 27.11 18.31 -0.30
CA ALA A 269 28.28 18.08 -1.12
C ALA A 269 28.08 18.67 -2.52
N GLN A 270 28.97 19.59 -2.93
CA GLN A 270 29.10 20.03 -4.32
C GLN A 270 30.55 19.80 -4.78
N GLY A 271 30.75 18.91 -5.75
CA GLY A 271 32.06 18.66 -6.36
C GLY A 271 33.11 18.03 -5.42
N GLY A 272 32.68 17.22 -4.45
CA GLY A 272 33.59 16.50 -3.53
C GLY A 272 33.93 17.24 -2.23
N ALA A 273 33.45 18.47 -2.05
CA ALA A 273 33.55 19.22 -0.80
C ALA A 273 32.15 19.57 -0.26
N VAL A 274 32.01 19.58 1.06
CA VAL A 274 30.77 19.92 1.78
C VAL A 274 30.73 21.43 2.03
N GLU A 275 29.72 22.11 1.48
CA GLU A 275 29.55 23.56 1.65
C GLU A 275 28.82 23.85 2.96
N TYR A 276 29.55 23.80 4.08
CA TYR A 276 28.98 24.01 5.41
C TYR A 276 28.52 25.47 5.64
N ALA A 277 28.98 26.42 4.81
CA ALA A 277 28.47 27.79 4.85
C ALA A 277 26.96 27.87 4.62
N ARG A 278 26.38 27.02 3.75
CA ARG A 278 24.93 26.96 3.53
C ARG A 278 24.18 26.39 4.73
N LEU A 279 24.79 25.44 5.44
CA LEU A 279 24.25 24.91 6.69
C LEU A 279 24.20 25.98 7.79
N LEU A 280 25.20 26.87 7.84
CA LEU A 280 25.27 27.95 8.83
C LEU A 280 24.44 29.19 8.45
N ALA A 281 24.34 29.50 7.16
CA ALA A 281 23.60 30.65 6.65
C ALA A 281 22.09 30.37 6.53
N GLY A 282 21.70 29.11 6.37
CA GLY A 282 20.34 28.71 6.03
C GLY A 282 19.76 27.70 7.03
N GLY A 283 19.24 28.20 8.15
CA GLY A 283 18.07 27.60 8.80
C GLY A 283 16.80 27.67 7.94
N ALA A 284 16.86 28.31 6.77
CA ALA A 284 15.86 28.29 5.71
C ALA A 284 16.52 28.85 4.43
N GLY A 285 16.76 28.03 3.40
CA GLY A 285 17.29 28.57 2.13
C GLY A 285 18.03 27.60 1.21
N GLY A 286 17.29 26.65 0.62
CA GLY A 286 17.42 26.23 -0.78
C GLY A 286 18.72 25.60 -1.31
N ALA A 287 18.63 24.33 -1.74
CA ALA A 287 19.03 23.92 -3.10
C ALA A 287 18.43 22.55 -3.45
N GLY A 288 17.53 22.54 -4.43
CA GLY A 288 16.87 21.37 -4.99
C GLY A 288 15.68 21.84 -5.84
N ALA A 289 15.98 22.34 -7.03
CA ALA A 289 14.96 22.68 -8.02
C ALA A 289 14.29 21.40 -8.50
N GLU A 290 13.10 21.09 -7.97
CA GLU A 290 11.96 20.57 -8.72
C GLU A 290 10.67 20.76 -7.90
N ALA A 291 9.71 21.43 -8.53
CA ALA A 291 8.33 21.76 -8.12
C ALA A 291 8.12 22.54 -6.80
N PRO A 292 7.35 23.65 -6.83
CA PRO A 292 6.94 24.31 -5.60
C PRO A 292 6.14 23.32 -4.73
N PRO A 293 6.27 23.36 -3.38
CA PRO A 293 5.27 22.73 -2.55
C PRO A 293 3.91 23.36 -2.91
N PRO A 294 2.81 22.59 -3.02
CA PRO A 294 1.51 23.22 -3.13
C PRO A 294 1.35 24.16 -1.92
N PRO A 295 0.90 25.40 -2.14
CA PRO A 295 0.76 26.38 -1.08
C PRO A 295 -0.11 25.81 0.05
N ALA A 296 0.24 26.16 1.29
CA ALA A 296 -0.52 25.86 2.50
C ALA A 296 -1.83 26.69 2.61
N ASP A 297 -2.50 26.84 1.47
CA ASP A 297 -3.84 27.37 1.29
C ASP A 297 -4.49 26.52 0.20
N CYS A 298 -5.17 25.45 0.59
CA CYS A 298 -6.33 24.86 -0.07
C CYS A 298 -6.63 23.54 0.63
N ALA A 299 -7.83 23.39 1.19
CA ALA A 299 -8.40 22.06 1.36
C ALA A 299 -8.19 21.27 0.04
N PRO A 300 -7.89 19.97 0.09
CA PRO A 300 -7.69 19.20 -1.13
C PRO A 300 -8.94 19.37 -2.00
N THR A 301 -8.81 20.08 -3.13
CA THR A 301 -9.94 20.28 -4.04
C THR A 301 -10.37 18.91 -4.53
N ALA A 302 -11.68 18.65 -4.53
CA ALA A 302 -12.22 17.33 -4.86
C ALA A 302 -11.71 16.81 -6.21
N GLU A 303 -11.54 17.70 -7.19
CA GLU A 303 -10.99 17.39 -8.51
C GLU A 303 -9.52 16.93 -8.46
N GLY A 304 -8.70 17.53 -7.59
CA GLY A 304 -7.30 17.13 -7.39
C GLY A 304 -7.19 15.74 -6.76
N VAL A 305 -8.04 15.44 -5.79
CA VAL A 305 -8.11 14.11 -5.16
C VAL A 305 -8.59 13.05 -6.15
N LEU A 306 -9.61 13.36 -6.96
CA LEU A 306 -10.08 12.45 -8.02
C LEU A 306 -8.99 12.17 -9.04
N ALA A 307 -8.22 13.19 -9.44
CA ALA A 307 -7.09 13.01 -10.36
C ALA A 307 -5.99 12.13 -9.74
N GLN A 308 -5.72 12.27 -8.44
CA GLN A 308 -4.76 11.45 -7.70
C GLN A 308 -5.25 9.99 -7.57
N LEU A 309 -6.52 9.78 -7.21
CA LEU A 309 -7.14 8.46 -7.14
C LEU A 309 -7.11 7.76 -8.51
N ARG A 310 -7.48 8.49 -9.58
CA ARG A 310 -7.38 8.02 -10.96
C ARG A 310 -5.96 7.58 -11.31
N ALA A 311 -4.96 8.38 -11.01
CA ALA A 311 -3.56 8.06 -11.31
C ALA A 311 -3.09 6.79 -10.56
N MET A 312 -3.52 6.59 -9.32
CA MET A 312 -3.19 5.40 -8.54
C MET A 312 -3.87 4.14 -9.05
N LEU A 313 -5.13 4.24 -9.49
CA LEU A 313 -5.87 3.10 -10.07
C LEU A 313 -5.26 2.66 -11.42
N TYR A 314 -4.98 3.62 -12.30
CA TYR A 314 -4.40 3.31 -13.62
C TYR A 314 -2.92 2.95 -13.60
N LYS A 315 -2.19 3.22 -12.51
CA LYS A 315 -0.80 2.74 -12.32
C LYS A 315 -0.71 1.21 -12.39
N ARG A 316 -1.78 0.50 -12.03
CA ARG A 316 -1.88 -0.96 -12.07
C ARG A 316 -2.41 -1.50 -13.41
N GLY A 317 -2.78 -0.63 -14.35
CA GLY A 317 -3.32 -0.99 -15.66
C GLY A 317 -4.78 -0.56 -15.87
N PRO A 318 -5.37 -0.89 -17.04
CA PRO A 318 -6.70 -0.45 -17.42
C PRO A 318 -7.83 -1.07 -16.59
N GLY A 319 -7.56 -2.19 -15.91
CA GLY A 319 -8.53 -2.86 -15.03
C GLY A 319 -8.76 -2.17 -13.67
N GLY A 320 -7.97 -1.16 -13.30
CA GLY A 320 -8.00 -0.56 -11.95
C GLY A 320 -9.36 0.04 -11.57
N VAL A 321 -9.95 0.84 -12.46
CA VAL A 321 -11.27 1.48 -12.22
C VAL A 321 -12.41 0.45 -12.23
N ARG A 322 -12.30 -0.61 -13.04
CA ARG A 322 -13.29 -1.70 -13.06
C ARG A 322 -13.20 -2.57 -11.81
N GLY A 323 -11.99 -2.83 -11.32
CA GLY A 323 -11.76 -3.50 -10.05
C GLY A 323 -12.39 -2.73 -8.88
N LEU A 324 -12.26 -1.40 -8.88
CA LEU A 324 -12.96 -0.53 -7.94
C LEU A 324 -14.48 -0.65 -8.09
N ALA A 325 -15.02 -0.57 -9.30
CA ALA A 325 -16.46 -0.72 -9.55
C ALA A 325 -17.01 -2.07 -9.07
N ARG A 326 -16.28 -3.18 -9.30
CA ARG A 326 -16.64 -4.52 -8.81
C ARG A 326 -16.60 -4.61 -7.28
N ALA A 327 -15.58 -4.03 -6.65
CA ALA A 327 -15.47 -3.97 -5.20
C ALA A 327 -16.61 -3.14 -4.59
N MET A 328 -16.93 -2.00 -5.19
CA MET A 328 -18.07 -1.15 -4.81
C MET A 328 -19.40 -1.90 -4.96
N ALA A 329 -19.62 -2.61 -6.06
CA ALA A 329 -20.82 -3.41 -6.27
C ALA A 329 -20.97 -4.54 -5.24
N HIS A 330 -19.87 -5.21 -4.89
CA HIS A 330 -19.85 -6.28 -3.88
C HIS A 330 -20.18 -5.76 -2.47
N VAL A 331 -19.64 -4.60 -2.10
CA VAL A 331 -19.88 -3.99 -0.79
C VAL A 331 -21.30 -3.38 -0.70
N SER A 332 -21.77 -2.79 -1.79
CA SER A 332 -23.10 -2.16 -1.88
C SER A 332 -24.28 -3.14 -1.86
N ARG A 333 -24.05 -4.47 -1.98
CA ARG A 333 -25.11 -5.52 -1.96
C ARG A 333 -26.32 -5.21 -2.87
N GLY A 334 -26.10 -4.47 -3.96
CA GLY A 334 -27.12 -4.12 -4.94
C GLY A 334 -27.88 -2.80 -4.70
N THR A 335 -27.59 -2.02 -3.65
CA THR A 335 -28.24 -0.71 -3.44
C THR A 335 -27.66 0.40 -4.32
N GLY A 336 -26.46 0.21 -4.86
CA GLY A 336 -25.72 1.23 -5.62
C GLY A 336 -25.14 2.37 -4.76
N GLN A 337 -25.42 2.36 -3.45
CA GLN A 337 -24.99 3.38 -2.50
C GLN A 337 -23.93 2.82 -1.54
N ILE A 338 -22.97 3.66 -1.17
CA ILE A 338 -21.82 3.31 -0.35
C ILE A 338 -21.61 4.37 0.73
N ASP A 339 -21.44 3.91 1.98
CA ASP A 339 -21.13 4.77 3.11
C ASP A 339 -19.62 5.06 3.20
N ARG A 340 -19.24 5.92 4.14
CA ARG A 340 -17.83 6.34 4.31
C ARG A 340 -16.90 5.18 4.70
N THR A 341 -17.38 4.25 5.53
CA THR A 341 -16.60 3.13 6.07
C THR A 341 -16.40 2.05 5.01
N ASP A 342 -17.43 1.84 4.21
CA ASP A 342 -17.45 0.97 3.06
C ASP A 342 -16.52 1.50 1.96
N LEU A 343 -16.50 2.83 1.73
CA LEU A 343 -15.57 3.44 0.78
C LEU A 343 -14.09 3.23 1.17
N ASP A 344 -13.75 3.38 2.45
CA ASP A 344 -12.40 3.12 2.96
C ASP A 344 -12.01 1.64 2.79
N THR A 345 -12.96 0.75 3.10
CA THR A 345 -12.80 -0.70 2.90
C THR A 345 -12.56 -1.05 1.43
N VAL A 346 -13.34 -0.47 0.51
CA VAL A 346 -13.21 -0.63 -0.94
C VAL A 346 -11.83 -0.13 -1.43
N LEU A 347 -11.40 1.05 -0.99
CA LEU A 347 -10.09 1.60 -1.36
C LEU A 347 -8.94 0.70 -0.85
N GLY A 348 -9.09 0.14 0.36
CA GLY A 348 -8.21 -0.87 0.92
C GLY A 348 -8.13 -2.14 0.06
N TYR A 349 -9.26 -2.67 -0.40
CA TYR A 349 -9.29 -3.82 -1.32
C TYR A 349 -8.62 -3.53 -2.66
N CYS A 350 -8.77 -2.32 -3.19
CA CYS A 350 -8.09 -1.88 -4.40
C CYS A 350 -6.60 -1.56 -4.18
N GLY A 351 -6.10 -1.66 -2.94
CA GLY A 351 -4.73 -1.38 -2.55
C GLY A 351 -4.33 0.08 -2.76
N VAL A 352 -5.28 1.00 -2.60
CA VAL A 352 -5.08 2.44 -2.74
C VAL A 352 -5.10 3.08 -1.36
N ALA A 353 -3.97 3.66 -0.94
CA ALA A 353 -3.87 4.39 0.32
C ALA A 353 -4.01 5.89 0.05
N LEU A 354 -5.15 6.47 0.44
CA LEU A 354 -5.39 7.91 0.43
C LEU A 354 -5.35 8.44 1.87
N PRO A 355 -4.82 9.66 2.11
CA PRO A 355 -4.90 10.27 3.43
C PRO A 355 -6.38 10.52 3.82
N PRO A 356 -6.73 10.46 5.11
CA PRO A 356 -8.11 10.54 5.58
C PRO A 356 -8.80 11.87 5.20
N ASP A 357 -8.03 12.94 5.04
CA ASP A 357 -8.51 14.25 4.61
C ASP A 357 -8.94 14.25 3.13
N ALA A 358 -8.23 13.50 2.29
CA ALA A 358 -8.57 13.35 0.88
C ALA A 358 -9.81 12.46 0.69
N VAL A 359 -9.95 11.39 1.47
CA VAL A 359 -11.17 10.55 1.48
C VAL A 359 -12.38 11.38 1.91
N SER A 360 -12.21 12.27 2.89
CA SER A 360 -13.26 13.18 3.33
C SER A 360 -13.70 14.15 2.23
N ALA A 361 -12.74 14.76 1.52
CA ALA A 361 -13.03 15.67 0.41
C ALA A 361 -13.72 14.96 -0.77
N LEU A 362 -13.31 13.72 -1.09
CA LEU A 362 -13.92 12.92 -2.14
C LEU A 362 -15.34 12.49 -1.80
N PHE A 363 -15.57 12.13 -0.53
CA PHE A 363 -16.89 11.83 0.02
C PHE A 363 -17.80 13.06 -0.08
N SER A 364 -17.41 14.19 0.51
CA SER A 364 -18.21 15.43 0.50
C SER A 364 -18.54 15.96 -0.90
N ALA A 365 -17.70 15.69 -1.90
CA ALA A 365 -17.96 16.09 -3.28
C ALA A 365 -19.04 15.25 -3.99
N HIS A 366 -19.24 14.00 -3.56
CA HIS A 366 -20.21 13.08 -4.16
C HIS A 366 -21.43 12.81 -3.28
N ASP A 367 -21.37 13.17 -2.00
CA ASP A 367 -22.36 12.85 -0.97
C ASP A 367 -23.69 13.61 -1.12
N GLY A 368 -23.72 14.75 -1.81
CA GLY A 368 -24.97 15.53 -2.03
C GLY A 368 -25.71 15.98 -0.76
N GLY A 369 -25.20 15.64 0.43
CA GLY A 369 -25.82 15.88 1.74
C GLY A 369 -26.55 14.68 2.36
N GLU A 370 -26.54 13.48 1.76
CA GLU A 370 -27.34 12.33 2.22
C GLU A 370 -26.58 11.32 3.10
N GLY A 371 -25.26 11.48 3.25
CA GLY A 371 -24.40 10.53 3.97
C GLY A 371 -24.08 9.25 3.17
N VAL A 372 -24.34 9.24 1.87
CA VAL A 372 -24.17 8.11 0.95
C VAL A 372 -23.64 8.56 -0.41
N VAL A 373 -22.71 7.80 -0.98
CA VAL A 373 -22.14 8.06 -2.30
C VAL A 373 -22.66 7.04 -3.31
N ASP A 374 -23.19 7.52 -4.43
CA ASP A 374 -23.55 6.68 -5.57
C ASP A 374 -22.28 6.13 -6.25
N ALA A 375 -22.15 4.80 -6.24
CA ALA A 375 -20.99 4.11 -6.78
C ALA A 375 -20.82 4.31 -8.28
N GLN A 376 -21.91 4.35 -9.03
CA GLN A 376 -21.88 4.53 -10.48
C GLN A 376 -21.47 5.96 -10.83
N ARG A 377 -21.95 6.95 -10.08
CA ARG A 377 -21.55 8.36 -10.26
C ARG A 377 -20.07 8.57 -9.95
N LEU A 378 -19.54 7.95 -8.88
CA LEU A 378 -18.12 8.05 -8.54
C LEU A 378 -17.24 7.40 -9.63
N VAL A 379 -17.61 6.21 -10.12
CA VAL A 379 -16.87 5.53 -11.20
C VAL A 379 -16.91 6.33 -12.50
N GLN A 380 -18.05 6.96 -12.83
CA GLN A 380 -18.16 7.87 -13.97
C GLN A 380 -17.28 9.12 -13.80
N GLY A 381 -17.20 9.68 -12.59
CA GLY A 381 -16.33 10.82 -12.28
C GLY A 381 -14.83 10.50 -12.38
N LEU A 382 -14.44 9.24 -12.19
CA LEU A 382 -13.05 8.78 -12.35
C LEU A 382 -12.66 8.52 -13.82
N ARG A 383 -13.64 8.31 -14.70
CA ARG A 383 -13.42 8.08 -16.14
C ARG A 383 -13.33 9.41 -16.88
N VAL A 384 -12.30 9.55 -17.70
CA VAL A 384 -12.16 10.71 -18.59
C VAL A 384 -12.83 10.36 -19.91
N PRO A 385 -13.85 11.12 -20.36
CA PRO A 385 -14.53 10.81 -21.61
C PRO A 385 -13.54 10.84 -22.79
N LEU A 386 -13.74 9.91 -23.74
CA LEU A 386 -12.94 9.81 -24.96
C LEU A 386 -13.07 11.08 -25.82
N SER A 387 -12.04 11.37 -26.63
CA SER A 387 -12.14 12.41 -27.65
C SER A 387 -13.21 12.03 -28.70
N ARG A 388 -13.81 13.03 -29.37
CA ARG A 388 -14.78 12.77 -30.47
C ARG A 388 -14.21 11.89 -31.60
N GLY A 389 -12.89 11.92 -31.81
CA GLY A 389 -12.21 11.08 -32.81
C GLY A 389 -12.02 9.64 -32.34
N GLN A 390 -11.69 9.46 -31.06
CA GLN A 390 -11.57 8.14 -30.43
C GLN A 390 -12.93 7.44 -30.34
N GLU A 391 -13.97 8.16 -29.92
CA GLU A 391 -15.34 7.63 -29.82
C GLU A 391 -15.85 7.15 -31.18
N ARG A 392 -15.69 7.95 -32.25
CA ARG A 392 -16.06 7.55 -33.61
C ARG A 392 -15.33 6.29 -34.08
N SER A 393 -14.07 6.13 -33.70
CA SER A 393 -13.26 4.96 -34.08
C SER A 393 -13.76 3.70 -33.37
N VAL A 394 -14.13 3.81 -32.09
CA VAL A 394 -14.71 2.71 -31.30
C VAL A 394 -16.11 2.36 -31.80
N LEU A 395 -16.94 3.36 -32.12
CA LEU A 395 -18.27 3.13 -32.70
C LEU A 395 -18.19 2.47 -34.08
N ALA A 396 -17.21 2.83 -34.91
CA ALA A 396 -16.97 2.15 -36.18
C ALA A 396 -16.60 0.66 -35.99
N VAL A 397 -15.88 0.32 -34.91
CA VAL A 397 -15.62 -1.09 -34.54
C VAL A 397 -16.92 -1.79 -34.19
N PHE A 398 -17.77 -1.15 -33.39
CA PHE A 398 -19.08 -1.71 -33.02
C PHE A 398 -19.97 -1.95 -34.24
N GLU A 399 -20.03 -0.99 -35.18
CA GLU A 399 -20.78 -1.14 -36.44
C GLU A 399 -20.27 -2.31 -37.31
N THR A 400 -18.98 -2.64 -37.24
CA THR A 400 -18.42 -3.81 -37.95
C THR A 400 -18.66 -5.15 -37.25
N LEU A 401 -19.02 -5.10 -35.96
CA LEU A 401 -19.35 -6.26 -35.13
C LEU A 401 -20.86 -6.56 -35.14
N GLU A 402 -21.69 -5.55 -35.38
CA GLU A 402 -23.13 -5.67 -35.53
C GLU A 402 -23.50 -6.41 -36.82
N ASP A 403 -24.52 -7.28 -36.75
CA ASP A 403 -24.97 -8.04 -37.91
C ASP A 403 -25.61 -7.07 -38.94
N PRO A 404 -25.17 -7.08 -40.22
CA PRO A 404 -25.71 -6.21 -41.24
C PRO A 404 -27.20 -6.44 -41.54
N THR A 405 -27.78 -7.57 -41.11
CA THR A 405 -29.20 -7.88 -41.30
C THR A 405 -30.12 -7.37 -40.19
N PHE A 406 -29.64 -7.27 -38.95
CA PHE A 406 -30.42 -6.79 -37.82
C PHE A 406 -29.57 -5.85 -36.94
N ARG A 407 -29.83 -4.54 -37.03
CA ARG A 407 -29.22 -3.54 -36.13
C ARG A 407 -29.93 -3.54 -34.78
N THR A 408 -29.62 -4.54 -33.96
CA THR A 408 -30.19 -4.73 -32.63
C THR A 408 -29.61 -3.80 -31.57
N GLY A 409 -28.51 -3.10 -31.87
CA GLY A 409 -27.78 -2.26 -30.93
C GLY A 409 -27.03 -3.04 -29.85
N ALA A 410 -26.97 -4.38 -29.98
CA ALA A 410 -26.40 -5.32 -29.01
C ALA A 410 -25.70 -6.47 -29.74
N VAL A 411 -24.46 -6.78 -29.35
CA VAL A 411 -23.66 -7.87 -29.95
C VAL A 411 -23.38 -8.94 -28.90
N GLU A 412 -23.59 -10.21 -29.24
CA GLU A 412 -23.31 -11.31 -28.31
C GLU A 412 -21.80 -11.49 -28.06
N MET A 413 -21.43 -11.75 -26.80
CA MET A 413 -20.03 -11.93 -26.38
C MET A 413 -19.23 -12.95 -27.22
N PRO A 414 -19.77 -14.14 -27.58
CA PRO A 414 -19.03 -15.12 -28.37
C PRO A 414 -18.64 -14.61 -29.77
N GLU A 415 -19.46 -13.75 -30.38
CA GLU A 415 -19.19 -13.19 -31.71
C GLU A 415 -18.12 -12.08 -31.62
N VAL A 416 -18.10 -11.31 -30.53
CA VAL A 416 -17.03 -10.35 -30.21
C VAL A 416 -15.68 -11.07 -30.05
N LEU A 417 -15.65 -12.16 -29.27
CA LEU A 417 -14.43 -12.94 -29.03
C LEU A 417 -13.90 -13.64 -30.29
N LYS A 418 -14.79 -14.16 -31.13
CA LYS A 418 -14.43 -14.83 -32.39
C LYS A 418 -13.75 -13.89 -33.38
N ARG A 419 -14.08 -12.60 -33.37
CA ARG A 419 -13.56 -11.60 -34.30
C ARG A 419 -12.34 -10.84 -33.76
N TYR A 420 -12.13 -10.90 -32.45
CA TYR A 420 -10.97 -10.32 -31.78
C TYR A 420 -9.67 -11.08 -32.08
N ARG A 421 -8.60 -10.35 -32.46
CA ARG A 421 -7.28 -10.94 -32.75
C ARG A 421 -6.26 -10.58 -31.65
N PRO A 422 -6.09 -11.42 -30.62
CA PRO A 422 -5.21 -11.11 -29.48
C PRO A 422 -3.73 -11.00 -29.89
N GLY A 423 -3.25 -11.82 -30.82
CA GLY A 423 -1.86 -11.79 -31.30
C GLY A 423 -1.45 -10.52 -32.06
N ARG A 424 -2.41 -9.67 -32.45
CA ARG A 424 -2.13 -8.37 -33.10
C ARG A 424 -2.22 -7.18 -32.15
N HIS A 425 -2.44 -7.43 -30.86
CA HIS A 425 -2.39 -6.39 -29.84
C HIS A 425 -0.97 -5.80 -29.76
N PRO A 426 -0.78 -4.47 -29.80
CA PRO A 426 0.56 -3.85 -29.83
C PRO A 426 1.48 -4.31 -28.70
N ARG A 427 0.95 -4.54 -27.50
CA ARG A 427 1.71 -5.03 -26.34
C ARG A 427 2.06 -6.52 -26.41
N VAL A 428 1.26 -7.31 -27.12
CA VAL A 428 1.58 -8.73 -27.39
C VAL A 428 2.67 -8.81 -28.45
N VAL A 429 2.61 -7.95 -29.48
CA VAL A 429 3.68 -7.81 -30.48
C VAL A 429 4.98 -7.30 -29.84
N ALA A 430 4.88 -6.40 -28.86
CA ALA A 430 6.03 -5.92 -28.09
C ALA A 430 6.56 -6.95 -27.06
N GLY A 431 5.85 -8.05 -26.83
CA GLY A 431 6.24 -9.08 -25.85
C GLY A 431 6.02 -8.68 -24.38
N GLU A 432 5.28 -7.60 -24.12
CA GLU A 432 4.95 -7.15 -22.76
C GLU A 432 3.75 -7.90 -22.15
N MET A 433 2.93 -8.54 -23.00
CA MET A 433 1.72 -9.26 -22.61
C MET A 433 1.58 -10.55 -23.43
N SER A 434 0.98 -11.57 -22.84
CA SER A 434 0.60 -12.80 -23.54
C SER A 434 -0.74 -12.66 -24.27
N GLU A 435 -0.96 -13.49 -25.30
CA GLU A 435 -2.24 -13.54 -26.02
C GLU A 435 -3.41 -13.88 -25.10
N SER A 436 -3.18 -14.76 -24.11
CA SER A 436 -4.15 -15.13 -23.07
C SER A 436 -4.50 -13.97 -22.14
N GLU A 437 -3.54 -13.10 -21.82
CA GLU A 437 -3.80 -11.92 -20.97
C GLU A 437 -4.60 -10.86 -21.72
N ALA A 438 -4.33 -10.65 -23.00
CA ALA A 438 -5.11 -9.72 -23.83
C ALA A 438 -6.57 -10.18 -24.01
N LEU A 439 -6.79 -11.50 -24.18
CA LEU A 439 -8.14 -12.07 -24.23
C LEU A 439 -8.88 -11.86 -22.90
N ARG A 440 -8.21 -12.15 -21.79
CA ARG A 440 -8.78 -12.00 -20.45
C ARG A 440 -9.10 -10.55 -20.12
N GLU A 441 -8.28 -9.59 -20.54
CA GLU A 441 -8.56 -8.16 -20.35
C GLU A 441 -9.85 -7.73 -21.08
N LEU A 442 -10.08 -8.26 -22.29
CA LEU A 442 -11.31 -8.01 -23.05
C LEU A 442 -12.52 -8.67 -22.39
N GLU A 443 -12.41 -9.93 -21.98
CA GLU A 443 -13.48 -10.68 -21.29
C GLU A 443 -13.86 -10.02 -19.96
N ASP A 444 -12.88 -9.74 -19.09
CA ASP A 444 -13.09 -9.04 -17.82
C ASP A 444 -13.62 -7.61 -18.05
N GLY A 445 -13.28 -7.00 -19.18
CA GLY A 445 -13.68 -5.65 -19.51
C GLY A 445 -15.08 -5.48 -20.03
N LEU A 446 -15.63 -6.53 -20.63
CA LEU A 446 -16.99 -6.58 -21.15
C LEU A 446 -17.91 -7.42 -20.24
N GLU A 447 -17.38 -7.99 -19.16
CA GLU A 447 -18.14 -8.64 -18.09
C GLU A 447 -19.03 -7.63 -17.35
N GLY A 448 -20.34 -7.78 -17.48
CA GLY A 448 -21.30 -6.98 -16.71
C GLY A 448 -22.76 -7.09 -17.10
N LEU A 449 -23.11 -7.66 -18.26
CA LEU A 449 -24.50 -7.74 -18.73
C LEU A 449 -24.76 -9.07 -19.45
N ASP A 450 -25.99 -9.56 -19.36
CA ASP A 450 -26.50 -10.87 -19.80
C ASP A 450 -26.12 -11.25 -21.24
N GLY A 451 -24.88 -11.67 -21.47
CA GLY A 451 -24.37 -12.19 -22.75
C GLY A 451 -24.29 -11.17 -23.90
N ALA A 452 -24.81 -9.95 -23.75
CA ALA A 452 -24.91 -8.94 -24.78
C ALA A 452 -24.11 -7.66 -24.46
N VAL A 453 -23.27 -7.24 -25.39
CA VAL A 453 -22.41 -6.05 -25.30
C VAL A 453 -23.06 -4.91 -26.06
N MET A 454 -23.31 -3.77 -25.39
CA MET A 454 -23.82 -2.55 -26.02
C MET A 454 -22.68 -1.63 -26.44
N ALA A 455 -22.96 -0.68 -27.35
CA ALA A 455 -21.99 0.32 -27.79
C ALA A 455 -21.41 1.15 -26.62
N LYS A 456 -22.24 1.48 -25.61
CA LYS A 456 -21.81 2.21 -24.40
C LYS A 456 -20.78 1.43 -23.57
N ASP A 457 -20.86 0.10 -23.57
CA ASP A 457 -19.99 -0.76 -22.77
C ASP A 457 -18.63 -0.90 -23.46
N LEU A 458 -18.62 -0.99 -24.80
CA LEU A 458 -17.39 -0.97 -25.59
C LEU A 458 -16.67 0.39 -25.48
N VAL A 459 -17.41 1.49 -25.49
CA VAL A 459 -16.87 2.85 -25.27
C VAL A 459 -16.29 2.97 -23.87
N GLY A 460 -16.99 2.47 -22.84
CA GLY A 460 -16.48 2.40 -21.47
C GLY A 460 -15.22 1.54 -21.36
N PHE A 461 -15.16 0.43 -22.11
CA PHE A 461 -13.98 -0.43 -22.15
C PHE A 461 -12.76 0.33 -22.68
N TYR A 462 -12.87 0.93 -23.86
CA TYR A 462 -11.75 1.64 -24.47
C TYR A 462 -11.40 2.95 -23.75
N CYS A 463 -12.34 3.56 -23.02
CA CYS A 463 -12.04 4.66 -22.10
C CYS A 463 -10.98 4.25 -21.06
N ASP A 464 -11.18 3.11 -20.40
CA ASP A 464 -10.25 2.61 -19.39
C ASP A 464 -8.91 2.19 -20.03
N VAL A 465 -8.92 1.61 -21.24
CA VAL A 465 -7.72 1.21 -21.99
C VAL A 465 -6.88 2.42 -22.40
N VAL A 466 -7.50 3.48 -22.92
CA VAL A 466 -6.82 4.73 -23.30
C VAL A 466 -6.16 5.38 -22.09
N GLN A 467 -6.83 5.39 -20.93
CA GLN A 467 -6.28 5.95 -19.70
C GLN A 467 -5.17 5.08 -19.09
N GLY A 468 -5.34 3.75 -19.11
CA GLY A 468 -4.34 2.81 -18.61
C GLY A 468 -3.05 2.82 -19.42
N TYR A 469 -3.16 2.95 -20.75
CA TYR A 469 -2.01 2.93 -21.67
C TYR A 469 -1.55 4.32 -22.13
N ARG A 470 -2.24 5.39 -21.72
CA ARG A 470 -1.97 6.78 -22.12
C ARG A 470 -1.88 6.94 -23.64
N LEU A 471 -2.80 6.30 -24.36
CA LEU A 471 -2.82 6.27 -25.83
C LEU A 471 -3.33 7.59 -26.41
N GLY A 472 -2.67 8.09 -27.46
CA GLY A 472 -3.20 9.16 -28.30
C GLY A 472 -4.23 8.67 -29.32
N ASP A 473 -4.90 9.61 -30.00
CA ASP A 473 -5.96 9.31 -30.97
C ASP A 473 -5.48 8.42 -32.13
N GLU A 474 -4.31 8.69 -32.70
CA GLU A 474 -3.73 7.90 -33.80
C GLU A 474 -3.31 6.50 -33.32
N GLN A 475 -2.73 6.40 -32.12
CA GLN A 475 -2.29 5.14 -31.53
C GLN A 475 -3.47 4.23 -31.21
N LEU A 476 -4.59 4.79 -30.72
CA LEU A 476 -5.82 4.04 -30.50
C LEU A 476 -6.39 3.53 -31.83
N GLN A 477 -6.40 4.36 -32.88
CA GLN A 477 -6.88 3.94 -34.19
C GLN A 477 -6.06 2.79 -34.77
N ASP A 478 -4.74 2.87 -34.69
CA ASP A 478 -3.86 1.80 -35.17
C ASP A 478 -4.01 0.52 -34.34
N MET A 479 -4.20 0.64 -33.03
CA MET A 479 -4.51 -0.48 -32.15
C MET A 479 -5.84 -1.16 -32.55
N LEU A 480 -6.91 -0.37 -32.76
CA LEU A 480 -8.21 -0.89 -33.18
C LEU A 480 -8.15 -1.54 -34.57
N ARG A 481 -7.42 -0.95 -35.52
CA ARG A 481 -7.22 -1.54 -36.86
C ARG A 481 -6.47 -2.87 -36.77
N ALA A 482 -5.44 -2.96 -35.93
CA ALA A 482 -4.65 -4.17 -35.78
C ALA A 482 -5.46 -5.32 -35.16
N MET A 483 -6.26 -5.02 -34.14
CA MET A 483 -7.05 -6.02 -33.40
C MET A 483 -8.32 -6.46 -34.15
N TRP A 484 -9.03 -5.53 -34.78
CA TRP A 484 -10.34 -5.77 -35.41
C TRP A 484 -10.30 -5.87 -36.93
N GLY A 485 -9.15 -5.57 -37.56
CA GLY A 485 -8.98 -5.69 -39.01
C GLY A 485 -9.81 -4.67 -39.81
N ILE A 486 -10.06 -3.49 -39.25
CA ILE A 486 -10.83 -2.44 -39.91
C ILE A 486 -9.95 -1.78 -40.97
N SER A 487 -10.16 -2.13 -42.23
CA SER A 487 -9.57 -1.40 -43.36
C SER A 487 -10.19 -0.02 -43.41
N GLY A 488 -9.40 1.02 -43.10
CA GLY A 488 -9.84 2.40 -43.26
C GLY A 488 -10.32 2.63 -44.70
N ARG A 489 -11.58 3.03 -44.88
CA ARG A 489 -11.96 3.77 -46.10
C ARG A 489 -11.09 5.01 -46.12
N ARG A 490 -10.17 5.07 -47.10
CA ARG A 490 -9.45 6.29 -47.47
C ARG A 490 -10.42 7.40 -47.83
#